data_AF-A0A0M3ICR5-F1
#
_entry.id   AF-A0A0M3ICR5-F1
#
_cell.length_a   1.000
_cell.length_b   1.000
_cell.length_c   1.000
_cell.angle_alpha   90.00
_cell.angle_beta   90.00
_cell.angle_gamma   90.00
#
_symmetry.space_group_name_H-M   'P 1'
#
loop_
_entity.id
_entity.type
_entity.pdbx_description
1 polymer ?
#
loop_
_entity_poly.entity_id
_entity_poly.type
_entity_poly.pdbx_seq_one_letter_code
_entity_poly.pdbx_strand_id
1 'polypeptide(L)'
;MNTKWGRRAVVVLVSYSIIHLIVNIIDNRRVIERTEIPKRKESDGPLIMKDIGDRRGKVLTSIYVMDSKPLISRMEELEMHPGENVSHPLPSIPQSFIEKFEKTARSIQSRSDDFVLFTLINRAYLNLTLNWLCNVAIFKSNIHSKTLIVSMDAESCKTIKKEWPRVSCLFFKVPNEYNAPLNWGRQNYINLLTLRSELMYNLVSLNIPYILFETDASWLRDPMKYFDNQTLVDDADIVVPTKGARSINNLICSRGHKIL
;
A
#
# COMPACT_ATOMS: atom_id res chain seq x y z
N MET A 1 6.23 61.53 3.85
CA MET A 1 6.53 60.31 3.06
C MET A 1 6.09 60.54 1.62
N ASN A 2 7.00 60.36 0.67
CA ASN A 2 6.87 60.82 -0.71
C ASN A 2 5.84 59.96 -1.48
N THR A 3 4.65 60.51 -1.72
CA THR A 3 3.45 59.81 -2.29
C THR A 3 3.70 59.13 -3.62
N LYS A 4 4.72 59.57 -4.38
CA LYS A 4 5.14 58.96 -5.64
C LYS A 4 5.76 57.56 -5.46
N TRP A 5 6.50 57.34 -4.37
CA TRP A 5 7.13 56.04 -4.09
C TRP A 5 6.11 55.01 -3.59
N GLY A 6 5.15 55.43 -2.77
CA GLY A 6 4.05 54.57 -2.33
C GLY A 6 3.19 54.07 -3.50
N ARG A 7 2.86 54.95 -4.46
CA ARG A 7 2.13 54.54 -5.67
C ARG A 7 2.91 53.54 -6.52
N ARG A 8 4.23 53.69 -6.66
CA ARG A 8 5.07 52.75 -7.41
C ARG A 8 5.14 51.38 -6.74
N ALA A 9 5.28 51.33 -5.42
CA ALA A 9 5.29 50.08 -4.66
C ALA A 9 3.95 49.32 -4.77
N VAL A 10 2.82 50.04 -4.69
CA VAL A 10 1.49 49.44 -4.85
C VAL A 10 1.31 48.87 -6.26
N VAL A 11 1.73 49.60 -7.30
CA VAL A 11 1.65 49.10 -8.69
C VAL A 11 2.47 47.81 -8.85
N VAL A 12 3.69 47.74 -8.31
CA VAL A 12 4.53 46.54 -8.39
C VAL A 12 3.89 45.35 -7.66
N LEU A 13 3.35 45.56 -6.46
CA LEU A 13 2.68 44.51 -5.68
C LEU A 13 1.43 43.97 -6.39
N VAL A 14 0.60 44.86 -6.92
CA VAL A 14 -0.60 44.46 -7.66
C VAL A 14 -0.22 43.72 -8.94
N SER A 15 0.82 44.19 -9.66
CA SER A 15 1.33 43.52 -10.86
C SER A 15 1.81 42.10 -10.53
N TYR A 16 2.59 41.94 -9.45
CA TYR A 16 3.09 40.64 -9.01
C TYR A 16 1.96 39.68 -8.65
N SER A 17 0.98 40.14 -7.85
CA SER A 17 -0.16 39.31 -7.45
C SER A 17 -1.01 38.87 -8.64
N ILE A 18 -1.23 39.75 -9.63
CA ILE A 18 -1.97 39.41 -10.85
C ILE A 18 -1.20 38.36 -11.67
N ILE A 19 0.12 38.54 -11.85
CA ILE A 19 0.95 37.57 -12.58
C ILE A 19 0.92 36.21 -11.88
N HIS A 20 1.07 36.18 -10.56
CA HIS A 20 1.09 34.94 -9.78
C HIS A 20 -0.27 34.23 -9.78
N LEU A 21 -1.37 34.99 -9.77
CA LEU A 21 -2.72 34.45 -9.92
C LEU A 21 -2.92 33.84 -11.31
N ILE A 22 -2.47 34.52 -12.37
CA ILE A 22 -2.54 34.03 -13.75
C ILE A 22 -1.73 32.74 -13.90
N VAL A 23 -0.50 32.68 -13.37
CA VAL A 23 0.32 31.47 -13.40
C VAL A 23 -0.38 30.32 -12.68
N ASN A 24 -0.90 30.55 -11.46
CA ASN A 24 -1.64 29.52 -10.72
C ASN A 24 -2.89 29.04 -11.46
N ILE A 25 -3.65 29.94 -12.10
CA ILE A 25 -4.84 29.56 -12.89
C ILE A 25 -4.44 28.77 -14.14
N ILE A 26 -3.36 29.17 -14.82
CA ILE A 26 -2.86 28.45 -15.99
C ILE A 26 -2.33 27.07 -15.61
N ASP A 27 -1.55 26.96 -14.54
CA ASP A 27 -1.04 25.67 -14.06
C ASP A 27 -2.17 24.76 -13.58
N ASN A 28 -3.17 25.28 -12.84
CA ASN A 28 -4.35 24.49 -12.48
C ASN A 28 -5.20 24.09 -13.70
N ARG A 29 -5.30 24.93 -14.73
CA ARG A 29 -6.01 24.57 -15.97
C ARG A 29 -5.22 23.62 -16.88
N ARG A 30 -3.90 23.55 -16.72
CA ARG A 30 -3.03 22.59 -17.42
C ARG A 30 -3.02 21.22 -16.75
N VAL A 31 -3.62 21.08 -15.57
CA VAL A 31 -4.12 19.78 -15.08
C VAL A 31 -5.36 19.41 -15.90
N ILE A 32 -5.14 19.19 -17.20
CA ILE A 32 -6.05 18.42 -18.02
C ILE A 32 -5.92 17.01 -17.49
N GLU A 33 -7.03 16.44 -16.98
CA GLU A 33 -7.17 15.00 -16.84
C GLU A 33 -6.83 14.38 -18.19
N ARG A 34 -5.58 13.94 -18.37
CA ARG A 34 -5.23 12.97 -19.40
C ARG A 34 -5.71 11.60 -18.93
N THR A 35 -7.03 11.45 -18.81
CA THR A 35 -7.71 10.16 -18.73
C THR A 35 -7.94 9.58 -20.13
N GLU A 36 -7.72 10.36 -21.20
CA GLU A 36 -7.70 9.81 -22.56
C GLU A 36 -6.31 9.32 -22.93
N ILE A 37 -6.18 7.98 -22.98
CA ILE A 37 -5.01 7.27 -23.51
C ILE A 37 -4.92 7.61 -25.01
N PRO A 38 -3.92 8.39 -25.47
CA PRO A 38 -3.79 8.69 -26.89
C PRO A 38 -3.27 7.42 -27.57
N LYS A 39 -4.10 6.84 -28.46
CA LYS A 39 -3.84 5.69 -29.35
C LYS A 39 -3.10 4.51 -28.69
N ARG A 40 -3.78 3.36 -28.54
CA ARG A 40 -3.21 2.06 -28.15
C ARG A 40 -1.79 1.90 -28.70
N LYS A 41 -0.79 2.15 -27.86
CA LYS A 41 0.53 1.57 -28.03
C LYS A 41 0.37 0.11 -27.61
N GLU A 42 0.80 -0.82 -28.45
CA GLU A 42 0.99 -2.20 -28.00
C GLU A 42 1.84 -2.17 -26.72
N SER A 43 1.28 -2.78 -25.68
CA SER A 43 1.73 -2.67 -24.31
C SER A 43 2.81 -3.71 -24.04
N ASP A 44 4.07 -3.28 -23.89
CA ASP A 44 5.20 -4.10 -23.39
C ASP A 44 5.16 -4.23 -21.85
N GLY A 45 4.02 -4.68 -21.31
CA GLY A 45 3.84 -5.02 -19.91
C GLY A 45 3.63 -6.52 -19.74
N PRO A 46 4.20 -7.17 -18.70
CA PRO A 46 4.21 -8.64 -18.59
C PRO A 46 2.86 -9.29 -18.23
N LEU A 47 1.78 -8.49 -18.16
CA LEU A 47 0.42 -8.95 -17.87
C LEU A 47 -0.59 -8.24 -18.77
N ILE A 48 -0.50 -8.47 -20.09
CA ILE A 48 -1.67 -8.36 -20.97
C ILE A 48 -1.66 -9.57 -21.91
N MET A 49 -2.75 -10.32 -21.91
CA MET A 49 -3.02 -11.41 -22.84
C MET A 49 -2.84 -10.89 -24.27
N LYS A 50 -1.98 -11.57 -25.02
CA LYS A 50 -1.82 -11.38 -26.45
C LYS A 50 -3.20 -11.46 -27.09
N ASP A 51 -3.69 -10.34 -27.65
CA ASP A 51 -4.89 -10.36 -28.51
C ASP A 51 -4.68 -11.50 -29.52
N ILE A 52 -5.57 -12.47 -29.52
CA ILE A 52 -5.55 -13.60 -30.45
C ILE A 52 -5.84 -13.00 -31.82
N GLY A 53 -4.76 -12.67 -32.51
CA GLY A 53 -4.79 -12.20 -33.88
C GLY A 53 -5.53 -13.18 -34.76
N ASP A 54 -6.42 -12.62 -35.56
CA ASP A 54 -7.15 -13.21 -36.66
C ASP A 54 -6.37 -14.33 -37.38
N ARG A 55 -6.68 -15.58 -37.03
CA ARG A 55 -6.33 -16.74 -37.83
C ARG A 55 -7.52 -17.69 -37.84
N ARG A 56 -8.17 -17.75 -39.01
CA ARG A 56 -9.04 -18.84 -39.45
C ARG A 56 -8.38 -20.19 -39.08
N GLY A 57 -8.96 -20.89 -38.13
CA GLY A 57 -8.50 -22.22 -37.73
C GLY A 57 -9.34 -22.77 -36.59
N LYS A 58 -10.23 -23.72 -36.91
CA LYS A 58 -11.12 -24.44 -35.98
C LYS A 58 -10.33 -25.02 -34.79
N VAL A 59 -10.50 -24.50 -33.58
CA VAL A 59 -10.29 -25.24 -32.32
C VAL A 59 -11.25 -24.69 -31.23
N LEU A 60 -11.99 -25.63 -30.65
CA LEU A 60 -12.97 -25.59 -29.54
C LEU A 60 -13.08 -24.30 -28.70
N THR A 61 -14.17 -23.56 -28.91
CA THR A 61 -14.69 -22.52 -28.03
C THR A 61 -15.61 -23.14 -26.97
N SER A 62 -15.12 -23.23 -25.74
CA SER A 62 -15.96 -23.26 -24.54
C SER A 62 -15.40 -22.22 -23.57
N ILE A 63 -15.64 -20.95 -23.88
CA ILE A 63 -15.53 -19.86 -22.92
C ILE A 63 -16.91 -19.23 -22.88
N TYR A 64 -17.59 -19.39 -21.75
CA TYR A 64 -18.79 -18.62 -21.42
C TYR A 64 -18.39 -17.14 -21.40
N VAL A 65 -18.61 -16.46 -22.52
CA VAL A 65 -18.71 -15.01 -22.54
C VAL A 65 -20.03 -14.69 -21.86
N MET A 66 -19.99 -14.29 -20.60
CA MET A 66 -21.17 -13.66 -20.00
C MET A 66 -21.44 -12.38 -20.79
N ASP A 67 -22.55 -12.37 -21.51
CA ASP A 67 -23.13 -11.19 -22.12
C ASP A 67 -23.23 -10.12 -21.02
N SER A 68 -22.68 -8.93 -21.26
CA SER A 68 -22.66 -7.82 -20.30
C SER A 68 -23.99 -7.06 -20.24
N LYS A 69 -24.95 -7.41 -21.09
CA LYS A 69 -26.27 -6.77 -21.16
C LYS A 69 -27.22 -7.04 -19.97
N PRO A 70 -27.23 -8.20 -19.28
CA PRO A 70 -28.06 -8.39 -18.09
C PRO A 70 -27.41 -7.81 -16.82
N LEU A 71 -26.14 -7.39 -16.86
CA LEU A 71 -25.46 -6.77 -15.71
C LEU A 71 -25.86 -5.29 -15.51
N ILE A 72 -26.29 -4.60 -16.57
CA ILE A 72 -26.73 -3.20 -16.50
C ILE A 72 -28.14 -3.09 -15.91
N SER A 73 -29.02 -4.09 -16.11
CA SER A 73 -30.38 -4.07 -15.55
C SER A 73 -30.46 -4.40 -14.05
N ARG A 74 -29.32 -4.67 -13.40
CA ARG A 74 -29.21 -4.92 -11.95
C ARG A 74 -28.52 -3.79 -11.18
N MET A 75 -28.09 -2.71 -11.85
CA MET A 75 -27.48 -1.56 -11.17
C MET A 75 -28.50 -0.67 -10.43
N GLU A 76 -29.80 -0.83 -10.67
CA GLU A 76 -30.86 -0.07 -9.98
C GLU A 76 -31.24 -0.60 -8.60
N GLU A 77 -30.57 -1.65 -8.10
CA GLU A 77 -30.79 -2.16 -6.74
C GLU A 77 -29.45 -2.27 -5.97
N LEU A 78 -28.64 -1.22 -6.05
CA LEU A 78 -27.61 -0.98 -5.03
C LEU A 78 -28.31 -0.45 -3.79
N GLU A 79 -28.89 -1.35 -2.98
CA GLU A 79 -29.28 -1.01 -1.62
C GLU A 79 -28.03 -0.59 -0.85
N MET A 80 -27.92 0.72 -0.58
CA MET A 80 -27.01 1.19 0.47
C MET A 80 -27.55 0.65 1.79
N HIS A 81 -27.02 -0.49 2.24
CA HIS A 81 -27.30 -0.96 3.59
C HIS A 81 -26.97 0.18 4.56
N PRO A 82 -27.93 0.60 5.42
CA PRO A 82 -27.67 1.58 6.45
C PRO A 82 -26.46 1.07 7.23
N GLY A 83 -25.39 1.86 7.28
CA GLY A 83 -24.21 1.46 8.02
C GLY A 83 -24.62 1.24 9.48
N GLU A 84 -24.38 0.05 10.02
CA GLU A 84 -24.51 -0.17 11.45
C GLU A 84 -23.69 0.89 12.18
N ASN A 85 -24.37 1.70 12.98
CA ASN A 85 -23.77 2.81 13.74
C ASN A 85 -22.97 2.33 14.95
N VAL A 86 -22.35 1.14 14.86
CA VAL A 86 -21.54 0.59 15.95
C VAL A 86 -20.09 0.95 15.66
N SER A 87 -19.66 2.07 16.23
CA SER A 87 -18.26 2.49 16.22
C SER A 87 -17.54 1.79 17.37
N HIS A 88 -16.63 0.86 17.07
CA HIS A 88 -15.79 0.25 18.10
C HIS A 88 -14.62 1.19 18.43
N PRO A 89 -14.25 1.33 19.71
CA PRO A 89 -13.05 2.06 20.09
C PRO A 89 -11.80 1.38 19.53
N LEU A 90 -10.73 2.15 19.37
CA LEU A 90 -9.41 1.63 19.02
C LEU A 90 -8.98 0.60 20.08
N PRO A 91 -8.65 -0.65 19.70
CA PRO A 91 -8.14 -1.63 20.63
C PRO A 91 -6.80 -1.16 21.22
N SER A 92 -6.66 -1.16 22.55
CA SER A 92 -5.38 -0.86 23.18
C SER A 92 -4.39 -2.02 23.02
N ILE A 93 -3.14 -1.74 22.65
CA ILE A 93 -2.10 -2.77 22.57
C ILE A 93 -1.52 -3.03 23.97
N PRO A 94 -1.64 -4.24 24.53
CA PRO A 94 -1.07 -4.55 25.84
C PRO A 94 0.46 -4.48 25.81
N GLN A 95 1.08 -3.98 26.88
CA GLN A 95 2.54 -3.92 26.99
C GLN A 95 3.22 -5.29 26.80
N SER A 96 2.60 -6.34 27.34
CA SER A 96 3.09 -7.72 27.17
C SER A 96 3.08 -8.20 25.71
N PHE A 97 2.16 -7.67 24.88
CA PHE A 97 2.16 -7.93 23.46
C PHE A 97 3.29 -7.16 22.76
N ILE A 98 3.49 -5.88 23.11
CA ILE A 98 4.61 -5.08 22.60
C ILE A 98 5.93 -5.79 22.89
N GLU A 99 6.23 -6.13 24.14
CA GLU A 99 7.47 -6.84 24.51
C GLU A 99 7.70 -8.12 23.68
N LYS A 100 6.64 -8.89 23.44
CA LYS A 100 6.70 -10.10 22.61
C LYS A 100 6.95 -9.77 21.14
N PHE A 101 6.31 -8.73 20.62
CA PHE A 101 6.50 -8.23 19.27
C PHE A 101 7.94 -7.78 19.05
N GLU A 102 8.47 -6.93 19.94
CA GLU A 102 9.85 -6.44 19.89
C GLU A 102 10.86 -7.61 19.93
N LYS A 103 10.68 -8.54 20.88
CA LYS A 103 11.55 -9.72 21.01
C LYS A 103 11.55 -10.56 19.73
N THR A 104 10.39 -10.75 19.12
CA THR A 104 10.26 -11.52 17.89
C THR A 104 10.92 -10.81 16.71
N ALA A 105 10.69 -9.50 16.57
CA ALA A 105 11.30 -8.68 15.53
C ALA A 105 12.84 -8.70 15.64
N ARG A 106 13.40 -8.48 16.84
CA ARG A 106 14.84 -8.56 17.09
C ARG A 106 15.42 -9.94 16.77
N SER A 107 14.69 -11.01 17.09
CA SER A 107 15.11 -12.37 16.75
C SER A 107 15.10 -12.66 15.25
N ILE A 108 14.21 -12.04 14.48
CA ILE A 108 14.21 -12.14 13.01
C ILE A 108 15.39 -11.34 12.43
N GLN A 109 15.56 -10.11 12.88
CA GLN A 109 16.64 -9.23 12.45
C GLN A 109 18.00 -9.87 12.72
N SER A 110 18.25 -10.38 13.93
CA SER A 110 19.56 -10.98 14.29
C SER A 110 19.93 -12.23 13.49
N ARG A 111 18.95 -12.94 12.91
CA ARG A 111 19.18 -14.12 12.06
C ARG A 111 19.48 -13.76 10.61
N SER A 112 19.16 -12.54 10.19
CA SER A 112 19.21 -12.14 8.78
C SER A 112 20.06 -10.89 8.51
N ASP A 113 20.43 -10.15 9.56
CA ASP A 113 21.26 -8.94 9.58
C ASP A 113 20.84 -7.84 8.60
N ASP A 114 19.54 -7.75 8.31
CA ASP A 114 19.03 -6.98 7.17
C ASP A 114 17.74 -6.24 7.54
N PHE A 115 16.56 -6.81 7.24
CA PHE A 115 15.26 -6.23 7.61
C PHE A 115 14.23 -7.29 7.99
N VAL A 116 13.13 -6.82 8.61
CA VAL A 116 11.94 -7.61 8.92
C VAL A 116 10.86 -7.36 7.87
N LEU A 117 10.28 -8.41 7.30
CA LEU A 117 9.05 -8.30 6.52
C LEU A 117 7.85 -8.32 7.47
N PHE A 118 7.05 -7.26 7.49
CA PHE A 118 5.97 -7.11 8.45
C PHE A 118 4.61 -6.98 7.75
N THR A 119 3.60 -7.65 8.31
CA THR A 119 2.19 -7.42 7.93
C THR A 119 1.25 -7.67 9.12
N LEU A 120 0.07 -7.05 9.07
CA LEU A 120 -1.01 -7.20 10.04
C LEU A 120 -2.25 -7.72 9.29
N ILE A 121 -2.81 -8.84 9.75
CA ILE A 121 -3.96 -9.48 9.12
C ILE A 121 -5.07 -9.77 10.12
N ASN A 122 -6.28 -9.94 9.61
CA ASN A 122 -7.40 -10.54 10.32
C ASN A 122 -7.78 -11.90 9.71
N ARG A 123 -8.81 -12.56 10.26
CA ARG A 123 -9.25 -13.88 9.76
C ARG A 123 -9.66 -13.86 8.28
N ALA A 124 -10.33 -12.80 7.82
CA ALA A 124 -10.78 -12.69 6.43
C ALA A 124 -9.62 -12.71 5.42
N TYR A 125 -8.42 -12.30 5.83
CA TYR A 125 -7.21 -12.29 4.99
C TYR A 125 -6.37 -13.57 5.09
N LEU A 126 -6.80 -14.60 5.83
CA LEU A 126 -6.02 -15.85 5.97
C LEU A 126 -5.72 -16.50 4.62
N ASN A 127 -6.73 -16.68 3.75
CA ASN A 127 -6.54 -17.33 2.46
C ASN A 127 -5.57 -16.56 1.55
N LEU A 128 -5.68 -15.23 1.52
CA LEU A 128 -4.76 -14.37 0.78
C LEU A 128 -3.34 -14.48 1.35
N THR A 129 -3.21 -14.55 2.66
CA THR A 129 -1.93 -14.76 3.34
C THR A 129 -1.30 -16.10 2.96
N LEU A 130 -2.05 -17.20 2.94
CA LEU A 130 -1.55 -18.51 2.53
C LEU A 130 -1.15 -18.52 1.04
N ASN A 131 -1.92 -17.85 0.18
CA ASN A 131 -1.58 -17.67 -1.23
C ASN A 131 -0.28 -16.87 -1.40
N TRP A 132 -0.10 -15.78 -0.64
CA TRP A 132 1.13 -14.99 -0.65
C TRP A 132 2.33 -15.81 -0.17
N LEU A 133 2.17 -16.57 0.93
CA LEU A 133 3.22 -17.46 1.44
C LEU A 133 3.64 -18.52 0.42
N CYS A 134 2.68 -19.07 -0.33
CA CYS A 134 2.95 -19.97 -1.45
C CYS A 134 3.67 -19.25 -2.60
N ASN A 135 3.20 -18.06 -3.00
CA ASN A 135 3.80 -17.25 -4.05
C ASN A 135 5.29 -16.96 -3.79
N VAL A 136 5.66 -16.63 -2.55
CA VAL A 136 7.05 -16.31 -2.20
C VAL A 136 7.90 -17.54 -1.88
N ALA A 137 7.32 -18.75 -1.81
CA ALA A 137 8.05 -19.97 -1.47
C ALA A 137 9.10 -20.37 -2.52
N ILE A 138 8.90 -19.95 -3.78
CA ILE A 138 9.82 -20.24 -4.89
C ILE A 138 11.08 -19.35 -4.86
N PHE A 139 11.08 -18.27 -4.07
CA PHE A 139 12.16 -17.31 -4.03
C PHE A 139 13.31 -17.81 -3.14
N LYS A 140 14.55 -17.61 -3.60
CA LYS A 140 15.76 -18.15 -2.95
C LYS A 140 16.19 -17.34 -1.73
N SER A 141 15.70 -16.11 -1.59
CA SER A 141 16.07 -15.14 -0.56
C SER A 141 15.47 -15.40 0.83
N ASN A 142 14.89 -16.58 1.06
CA ASN A 142 14.39 -17.04 2.36
C ASN A 142 13.39 -16.06 3.03
N ILE A 143 12.45 -15.53 2.23
CA ILE A 143 11.41 -14.58 2.64
C ILE A 143 10.65 -15.04 3.89
N HIS A 144 10.29 -16.33 3.99
CA HIS A 144 9.54 -16.85 5.13
C HIS A 144 10.23 -16.62 6.48
N SER A 145 11.55 -16.81 6.55
CA SER A 145 12.30 -16.60 7.80
C SER A 145 12.43 -15.13 8.22
N LYS A 146 12.30 -14.21 7.25
CA LYS A 146 12.27 -12.76 7.48
C LYS A 146 10.86 -12.24 7.81
N THR A 147 9.84 -13.08 7.69
CA THR A 147 8.43 -12.68 7.80
C THR A 147 7.90 -12.72 9.24
N LEU A 148 7.37 -11.59 9.69
CA LEU A 148 6.60 -11.39 10.91
C LEU A 148 5.16 -11.01 10.56
N ILE A 149 4.22 -11.91 10.89
CA ILE A 149 2.79 -11.69 10.73
C ILE A 149 2.18 -11.42 12.10
N VAL A 150 1.47 -10.31 12.26
CA VAL A 150 0.55 -10.14 13.39
C VAL A 150 -0.85 -10.51 12.91
N SER A 151 -1.50 -11.44 13.58
CA SER A 151 -2.85 -11.90 13.28
C SER A 151 -3.80 -11.49 14.38
N MET A 152 -4.94 -10.90 14.01
CA MET A 152 -6.07 -10.60 14.90
C MET A 152 -6.88 -11.83 15.30
N ASP A 153 -6.57 -12.98 14.71
CA ASP A 153 -7.23 -14.25 14.93
C ASP A 153 -6.24 -15.34 15.34
N ALA A 154 -6.54 -16.03 16.44
CA ALA A 154 -5.66 -17.04 17.00
C ALA A 154 -5.54 -18.29 16.11
N GLU A 155 -6.64 -18.69 15.48
CA GLU A 155 -6.69 -19.86 14.60
C GLU A 155 -5.88 -19.62 13.33
N SER A 156 -6.03 -18.45 12.71
CA SER A 156 -5.23 -18.02 11.55
C SER A 156 -3.73 -18.13 11.84
N CYS A 157 -3.29 -17.68 13.01
CA CYS A 157 -1.89 -17.77 13.41
C CYS A 157 -1.41 -19.20 13.65
N LYS A 158 -2.29 -20.06 14.19
CA LYS A 158 -2.03 -21.49 14.37
C LYS A 158 -1.89 -22.21 13.03
N THR A 159 -2.75 -21.91 12.06
CA THR A 159 -2.71 -22.45 10.70
C THR A 159 -1.42 -22.03 9.98
N ILE A 160 -1.08 -20.73 10.00
CA ILE A 160 0.15 -20.21 9.40
C ILE A 160 1.39 -20.91 9.97
N LYS A 161 1.50 -21.05 11.29
CA LYS A 161 2.66 -21.72 11.92
C LYS A 161 2.73 -23.21 11.61
N LYS A 162 1.58 -23.87 11.46
CA LYS A 162 1.51 -25.30 11.14
C LYS A 162 2.01 -25.56 9.71
N GLU A 163 1.57 -24.76 8.74
CA GLU A 163 1.91 -24.95 7.33
C GLU A 163 3.26 -24.33 6.96
N TRP A 164 3.63 -23.21 7.60
CA TRP A 164 4.82 -22.43 7.30
C TRP A 164 5.64 -22.17 8.57
N PRO A 165 6.35 -23.19 9.11
CA PRO A 165 7.01 -23.13 10.42
C PRO A 165 8.17 -22.12 10.49
N ARG A 166 8.69 -21.67 9.35
CA ARG A 166 9.72 -20.62 9.29
C ARG A 166 9.16 -19.21 9.46
N VAL A 167 7.86 -19.01 9.29
CA VAL A 167 7.18 -17.72 9.44
C VAL A 167 6.89 -17.47 10.92
N SER A 168 7.25 -16.28 11.39
CA SER A 168 6.88 -15.85 12.74
C SER A 168 5.48 -15.28 12.71
N CYS A 169 4.59 -15.79 13.55
CA CYS A 169 3.25 -15.23 13.69
C CYS A 169 2.91 -14.92 15.16
N LEU A 170 2.32 -13.76 15.42
CA LEU A 170 1.88 -13.32 16.74
C LEU A 170 0.37 -13.07 16.72
N PHE A 171 -0.35 -13.64 17.69
CA PHE A 171 -1.77 -13.38 17.88
C PHE A 171 -1.97 -12.11 18.72
N PHE A 172 -2.68 -11.13 18.15
CA PHE A 172 -3.13 -9.91 18.81
C PHE A 172 -4.63 -10.01 19.06
N LYS A 173 -5.05 -10.00 20.32
CA LYS A 173 -6.46 -10.17 20.69
C LYS A 173 -7.23 -8.87 20.43
N VAL A 174 -8.27 -8.96 19.61
CA VAL A 174 -9.21 -7.87 19.29
C VAL A 174 -10.66 -8.37 19.40
N PRO A 175 -11.66 -7.47 19.45
CA PRO A 175 -13.07 -7.84 19.30
C PRO A 175 -13.34 -8.62 18.01
N ASN A 176 -14.31 -9.54 18.01
CA ASN A 176 -14.55 -10.47 16.91
C ASN A 176 -14.96 -9.77 15.60
N GLU A 177 -15.51 -8.56 15.68
CA GLU A 177 -15.94 -7.73 14.56
C GLU A 177 -14.76 -7.34 13.65
N TYR A 178 -13.54 -7.30 14.20
CA TYR A 178 -12.32 -7.07 13.44
C TYR A 178 -11.90 -8.26 12.58
N ASN A 179 -12.47 -9.45 12.81
CA ASN A 179 -12.14 -10.68 12.07
C ASN A 179 -13.00 -10.89 10.81
N ALA A 180 -14.03 -10.06 10.60
CA ALA A 180 -14.79 -10.02 9.37
C ALA A 180 -14.08 -9.17 8.29
N PRO A 181 -14.47 -9.26 7.01
CA PRO A 181 -14.11 -8.27 6.01
C PRO A 181 -14.50 -6.87 6.49
N LEU A 182 -13.55 -5.93 6.49
CA LEU A 182 -13.79 -4.57 6.96
C LEU A 182 -14.17 -3.67 5.80
N ASN A 183 -15.21 -2.87 6.00
CA ASN A 183 -15.64 -1.87 5.03
C ASN A 183 -14.67 -0.68 5.03
N TRP A 184 -14.20 -0.31 3.83
CA TRP A 184 -13.32 0.83 3.64
C TRP A 184 -13.94 2.12 4.21
N GLY A 185 -13.11 2.95 4.85
CA GLY A 185 -13.52 4.22 5.45
C GLY A 185 -14.36 4.12 6.74
N ARG A 186 -14.70 2.90 7.20
CA ARG A 186 -15.37 2.71 8.49
C ARG A 186 -14.37 2.72 9.65
N GLN A 187 -14.85 3.04 10.85
CA GLN A 187 -14.00 3.17 12.04
C GLN A 187 -13.16 1.91 12.30
N ASN A 188 -13.72 0.71 12.14
CA ASN A 188 -12.96 -0.54 12.36
C ASN A 188 -11.78 -0.68 11.37
N TYR A 189 -11.98 -0.27 10.11
CA TYR A 189 -10.91 -0.24 9.11
C TYR A 189 -9.85 0.80 9.48
N ILE A 190 -10.25 2.00 9.89
CA ILE A 190 -9.35 3.05 10.36
C ILE A 190 -8.54 2.57 11.59
N ASN A 191 -9.20 1.94 12.56
CA ASN A 191 -8.56 1.38 13.75
C ASN A 191 -7.53 0.30 13.40
N LEU A 192 -7.83 -0.58 12.43
CA LEU A 192 -6.87 -1.56 11.91
C LEU A 192 -5.62 -0.87 11.33
N LEU A 193 -5.81 0.20 10.55
CA LEU A 193 -4.70 0.98 10.00
C LEU A 193 -3.89 1.67 11.12
N THR A 194 -4.55 2.24 12.12
CA THR A 194 -3.89 2.86 13.28
C THR A 194 -3.05 1.84 14.05
N LEU A 195 -3.60 0.65 14.34
CA LEU A 195 -2.86 -0.44 14.98
C LEU A 195 -1.62 -0.86 14.17
N ARG A 196 -1.75 -0.94 12.84
CA ARG A 196 -0.63 -1.24 11.94
C ARG A 196 0.47 -0.19 12.07
N SER A 197 0.07 1.09 12.06
CA SER A 197 0.99 2.22 12.22
C SER A 197 1.68 2.26 13.58
N GLU A 198 0.99 1.92 14.68
CA GLU A 198 1.59 1.83 16.01
C GLU A 198 2.65 0.73 16.10
N LEU A 199 2.37 -0.45 15.52
CA LEU A 199 3.36 -1.54 15.46
C LEU A 199 4.57 -1.19 14.60
N MET A 200 4.34 -0.52 13.47
CA MET A 200 5.39 0.03 12.62
C MET A 200 6.25 1.06 13.37
N TYR A 201 5.63 1.96 14.13
CA TYR A 201 6.34 2.93 14.95
C TYR A 201 7.23 2.26 16.01
N ASN A 202 6.78 1.15 16.60
CA ASN A 202 7.61 0.36 17.51
C ASN A 202 8.87 -0.18 16.80
N LEU A 203 8.76 -0.72 15.59
CA LEU A 203 9.92 -1.18 14.82
C LEU A 203 10.92 -0.05 14.54
N VAL A 204 10.43 1.13 14.16
CA VAL A 204 11.25 2.34 13.96
C VAL A 204 11.97 2.72 15.26
N SER A 205 11.24 2.78 16.37
CA SER A 205 11.78 3.16 17.69
C SER A 205 12.89 2.22 18.17
N LEU A 206 12.91 0.97 17.69
CA LEU A 206 13.94 -0.03 18.00
C LEU A 206 15.11 -0.02 17.01
N ASN A 207 15.10 0.89 16.03
CA ASN A 207 16.03 0.95 14.91
C ASN A 207 16.09 -0.38 14.11
N ILE A 208 14.93 -0.98 13.87
CA ILE A 208 14.78 -2.21 13.08
C ILE A 208 14.30 -1.83 11.68
N PRO A 209 15.13 -1.99 10.62
CA PRO A 209 14.67 -1.84 9.25
C PRO A 209 13.56 -2.85 8.97
N TYR A 210 12.47 -2.39 8.37
CA TYR A 210 11.36 -3.26 8.02
C TYR A 210 10.71 -2.86 6.71
N ILE A 211 10.03 -3.82 6.11
CA ILE A 211 9.26 -3.64 4.89
C ILE A 211 7.84 -4.09 5.18
N LEU A 212 6.92 -3.14 5.08
CA LEU A 212 5.49 -3.43 5.12
C LEU A 212 5.08 -4.05 3.78
N PHE A 213 4.36 -5.17 3.83
CA PHE A 213 3.75 -5.76 2.65
C PHE A 213 2.29 -6.11 2.92
N GLU A 214 1.52 -6.20 1.83
CA GLU A 214 0.11 -6.59 1.86
C GLU A 214 -0.05 -7.99 1.24
N THR A 215 -0.94 -8.81 1.81
CA THR A 215 -1.13 -10.21 1.41
C THR A 215 -2.08 -10.36 0.23
N ASP A 216 -2.78 -9.30 -0.15
CA ASP A 216 -3.58 -9.19 -1.37
C ASP A 216 -2.76 -8.77 -2.61
N ALA A 217 -1.46 -8.58 -2.46
CA ALA A 217 -0.52 -8.39 -3.57
C ALA A 217 0.21 -9.69 -3.92
N SER A 218 0.61 -9.86 -5.18
CA SER A 218 1.46 -10.97 -5.64
C SER A 218 2.82 -10.46 -6.10
N TRP A 219 3.88 -11.14 -5.71
CA TRP A 219 5.23 -10.81 -6.17
C TRP A 219 5.58 -11.69 -7.35
N LEU A 220 5.88 -11.06 -8.50
CA LEU A 220 6.22 -11.77 -9.73
C LEU A 220 7.71 -12.13 -9.80
N ARG A 221 8.53 -11.49 -8.97
CA ARG A 221 9.97 -11.71 -8.84
C ARG A 221 10.40 -11.48 -7.41
N ASP A 222 11.50 -12.13 -7.03
CA ASP A 222 12.16 -11.95 -5.75
C ASP A 222 12.60 -10.47 -5.59
N PRO A 223 11.99 -9.71 -4.67
CA PRO A 223 12.25 -8.28 -4.56
C PRO A 223 13.47 -7.96 -3.67
N MET A 224 14.06 -8.95 -3.00
CA MET A 224 15.05 -8.70 -1.93
C MET A 224 16.27 -7.92 -2.42
N LYS A 225 16.69 -8.15 -3.68
CA LYS A 225 17.78 -7.39 -4.31
C LYS A 225 17.55 -5.87 -4.39
N TYR A 226 16.30 -5.40 -4.30
CA TYR A 226 15.97 -3.98 -4.28
C TYR A 226 16.04 -3.39 -2.87
N PHE A 227 16.04 -4.26 -1.85
CA PHE A 227 16.09 -3.90 -0.45
C PHE A 227 17.50 -3.98 0.13
N ASP A 228 18.41 -4.75 -0.48
CA ASP A 228 19.81 -4.86 -0.05
C ASP A 228 20.59 -3.53 -0.12
N ASN A 229 20.12 -2.55 -0.89
CA ASN A 229 20.83 -1.30 -1.15
C ASN A 229 20.23 -0.11 -0.38
N GLN A 230 20.02 -0.31 0.93
CA GLN A 230 19.37 0.64 1.85
C GLN A 230 20.10 1.98 1.97
N THR A 231 21.38 2.05 1.60
CA THR A 231 22.25 3.23 1.71
C THR A 231 22.34 4.07 0.44
N LEU A 232 21.62 3.73 -0.64
CA LEU A 232 21.68 4.49 -1.89
C LEU A 232 21.20 5.95 -1.76
N VAL A 233 20.44 6.28 -0.72
CA VAL A 233 19.91 7.62 -0.48
C VAL A 233 20.14 7.99 0.98
N ASP A 234 21.41 8.28 1.30
CA ASP A 234 21.89 8.63 2.66
C ASP A 234 21.30 9.95 3.19
N ASP A 235 20.52 10.69 2.37
CA ASP A 235 19.99 12.02 2.66
C ASP A 235 18.46 12.16 2.53
N ALA A 236 17.71 11.05 2.48
CA ALA A 236 16.25 11.09 2.37
C ALA A 236 15.52 10.59 3.63
N ASP A 237 14.62 11.42 4.15
CA ASP A 237 13.70 11.03 5.22
C ASP A 237 12.56 10.12 4.71
N ILE A 238 12.11 10.34 3.47
CA ILE A 238 11.04 9.56 2.82
C ILE A 238 11.36 9.42 1.34
N VAL A 239 11.42 8.17 0.88
CA VAL A 239 11.57 7.84 -0.55
C VAL A 239 10.23 7.37 -1.09
N VAL A 240 9.60 8.17 -1.95
CA VAL A 240 8.36 7.77 -2.65
C VAL A 240 8.63 7.48 -4.13
N PRO A 241 8.09 6.38 -4.69
CA PRO A 241 8.11 6.18 -6.12
C PRO A 241 7.19 7.22 -6.78
N THR A 242 7.76 8.04 -7.66
CA THR A 242 7.03 9.12 -8.37
C THR A 242 6.05 8.60 -9.42
N LYS A 243 6.15 7.32 -9.78
CA LYS A 243 5.34 6.69 -10.83
C LYS A 243 4.93 5.28 -10.41
N GLY A 244 3.81 5.15 -9.71
CA GLY A 244 3.15 3.87 -9.47
C GLY A 244 2.62 3.15 -10.73
N ALA A 245 3.00 3.55 -11.96
CA ALA A 245 2.47 2.95 -13.19
C ALA A 245 3.48 2.74 -14.34
N ARG A 246 4.68 3.33 -14.34
CA ARG A 246 5.65 3.08 -15.42
C ARG A 246 7.08 3.23 -14.93
N SER A 247 7.82 2.11 -15.03
CA SER A 247 9.27 1.97 -15.11
C SER A 247 10.10 2.97 -14.30
N ILE A 248 10.76 2.42 -13.27
CA ILE A 248 11.88 3.02 -12.53
C ILE A 248 12.72 3.88 -13.48
N ASN A 249 12.60 5.20 -13.30
CA ASN A 249 13.56 6.26 -13.62
C ASN A 249 12.89 7.58 -13.25
N ASN A 250 13.38 8.17 -12.16
CA ASN A 250 13.12 9.51 -11.59
C ASN A 250 12.51 9.44 -10.18
N LEU A 251 13.37 9.40 -9.17
CA LEU A 251 13.02 9.75 -7.79
C LEU A 251 12.89 11.28 -7.69
N ILE A 252 11.86 11.77 -6.99
CA ILE A 252 11.75 13.18 -6.59
C ILE A 252 11.95 13.21 -5.07
N CYS A 253 13.02 13.85 -4.62
CA CYS A 253 13.26 14.16 -3.20
C CYS A 253 12.67 15.54 -2.89
N SER A 254 11.87 15.64 -1.83
CA SER A 254 11.37 16.90 -1.29
C SER A 254 12.10 17.23 0.00
N ARG A 255 12.81 18.36 0.04
CA ARG A 255 13.55 18.85 1.21
C ARG A 255 12.65 19.79 2.02
N GLY A 256 12.11 19.31 3.14
CA GLY A 256 11.42 20.16 4.12
C GLY A 256 12.44 20.83 5.05
N HIS A 257 12.91 22.04 4.72
CA HIS A 257 13.68 22.85 5.66
C HIS A 257 12.78 23.25 6.85
N LYS A 258 13.23 22.95 8.06
CA LYS A 258 12.74 23.60 9.29
C LYS A 258 12.89 25.11 9.12
N ILE A 259 11.79 25.84 9.21
CA ILE A 259 11.82 27.27 9.55
C ILE A 259 11.61 27.31 11.06
N LEU A 260 12.73 27.55 11.75
CA LEU A 260 12.94 27.96 13.15
C LEU A 260 11.97 27.41 14.21
#